data_AF-A0A6B1F8E1-F1
#
_entry.id   AF-A0A6B1F8E1-F1
#
_cell.length_a   1.000
_cell.length_b   1.000
_cell.length_c   1.000
_cell.angle_alpha   90.00
_cell.angle_beta   90.00
_cell.angle_gamma   90.00
#
_symmetry.space_group_name_H-M   'P 1'
#
loop_
_entity.id
_entity.type
_entity.pdbx_description
1 polymer ?
#
loop_
_entity_poly.entity_id
_entity_poly.type
_entity_poly.pdbx_seq_one_letter_code
_entity_poly.pdbx_strand_id
1 'polypeptide(L)'
;MKRLGTWLLAAVMAIGLLGAMAPKTALAVELRNAADAKLAEQKEGLVDLNNASVRRFQQFPGMYPTLAGKIVVGGPYASIDDVLNLDLTQRQQELFEKYKDNFTVTDPELALNVGFDRINDGQYR
;
A
#
# COMPACT_ATOMS: atom_id res chain seq x y z
N MET A 1 -62.36 -4.77 -20.38
CA MET A 1 -60.96 -5.08 -20.72
C MET A 1 -60.04 -3.85 -20.83
N LYS A 2 -60.50 -2.68 -21.30
CA LYS A 2 -59.63 -1.49 -21.50
C LYS A 2 -59.02 -0.89 -20.21
N ARG A 3 -59.73 -0.98 -19.07
CA ARG A 3 -59.29 -0.43 -17.78
C ARG A 3 -58.11 -1.21 -17.17
N LEU A 4 -58.07 -2.53 -17.34
CA LEU A 4 -57.05 -3.40 -16.75
C LEU A 4 -55.64 -3.10 -17.31
N GLY A 5 -55.55 -2.78 -18.61
CA GLY A 5 -54.28 -2.37 -19.23
C GLY A 5 -53.78 -1.02 -18.71
N THR A 6 -54.69 -0.10 -18.37
CA THR A 6 -54.33 1.22 -17.80
C THR A 6 -53.75 1.09 -16.39
N TRP A 7 -54.30 0.18 -15.56
CA TRP A 7 -53.77 -0.11 -14.23
C TRP A 7 -52.40 -0.79 -14.27
N LEU A 8 -52.20 -1.73 -15.20
CA LEU A 8 -50.90 -2.38 -15.41
C LEU A 8 -49.82 -1.40 -15.87
N LEU A 9 -50.14 -0.49 -16.80
CA LEU A 9 -49.19 0.52 -17.26
C LEU A 9 -48.82 1.52 -16.15
N ALA A 10 -49.79 1.90 -15.31
CA ALA A 10 -49.54 2.76 -14.16
C ALA A 10 -48.67 2.08 -13.10
N ALA A 11 -48.89 0.78 -12.85
CA ALA A 11 -48.05 0.00 -11.93
C ALA A 11 -46.60 -0.13 -12.42
N VAL A 12 -46.39 -0.38 -13.71
CA VAL A 12 -45.04 -0.44 -14.31
C VAL A 12 -44.33 0.91 -14.22
N MET A 13 -45.04 2.02 -14.49
CA MET A 13 -44.46 3.36 -14.33
C MET A 13 -44.15 3.70 -12.87
N ALA A 14 -45.02 3.33 -11.92
CA ALA A 14 -44.78 3.56 -10.49
C ALA A 14 -43.56 2.79 -9.97
N ILE A 15 -43.35 1.56 -10.43
CA ILE A 15 -42.17 0.75 -10.10
C ILE A 15 -40.90 1.37 -10.69
N GLY A 16 -40.96 1.86 -11.94
CA GLY A 16 -39.84 2.56 -12.57
C GLY A 16 -39.46 3.87 -11.85
N LEU A 17 -40.45 4.62 -11.37
CA LEU A 17 -40.26 5.85 -10.58
C LEU A 17 -39.70 5.56 -9.18
N LEU A 18 -40.12 4.49 -8.51
CA LEU A 18 -39.53 4.08 -7.23
C LEU A 18 -38.06 3.62 -7.39
N GLY A 19 -37.74 2.90 -8.46
CA GLY A 19 -36.36 2.48 -8.75
C GLY A 19 -35.42 3.65 -9.05
N ALA A 20 -35.93 4.75 -9.60
CA ALA A 20 -35.17 5.96 -9.87
C ALA A 20 -34.93 6.85 -8.64
N MET A 21 -35.75 6.71 -7.59
CA MET A 21 -35.60 7.40 -6.30
C MET A 21 -34.87 6.57 -5.24
N ALA A 22 -34.47 5.33 -5.54
CA ALA A 22 -33.59 4.59 -4.66
C ALA A 22 -32.30 5.40 -4.48
N PRO A 23 -31.84 5.65 -3.23
CA PRO A 23 -30.58 6.33 -3.02
C PRO A 23 -29.51 5.49 -3.70
N LYS A 24 -28.94 6.02 -4.78
CA LYS A 24 -27.69 5.50 -5.32
C LYS A 24 -26.70 5.77 -4.22
N THR A 25 -26.38 4.75 -3.43
CA THR A 25 -25.17 4.77 -2.61
C THR A 25 -24.04 4.95 -3.61
N ALA A 26 -23.63 6.19 -3.81
CA ALA A 26 -22.39 6.48 -4.50
C ALA A 26 -21.37 5.59 -3.81
N LEU A 27 -20.73 4.71 -4.56
CA LEU A 27 -19.57 4.00 -4.10
C LEU A 27 -18.58 5.10 -3.76
N ALA A 28 -18.56 5.49 -2.49
CA ALA A 28 -17.46 6.24 -1.94
C ALA A 28 -16.27 5.30 -2.14
N VAL A 29 -15.53 5.49 -3.22
CA VAL A 29 -14.09 5.36 -3.14
C VAL A 29 -13.74 6.25 -1.98
N GLU A 30 -13.62 5.59 -0.82
CA GLU A 30 -13.50 6.18 0.49
C GLU A 30 -12.38 7.21 0.38
N LEU A 31 -12.68 8.49 0.61
CA LEU A 31 -11.65 9.52 0.69
C LEU A 31 -10.79 9.20 1.92
N ARG A 32 -9.81 8.33 1.72
CA ARG A 32 -8.93 7.81 2.76
C ARG A 32 -7.54 8.35 2.53
N ASN A 33 -6.86 8.70 3.61
CA ASN A 33 -5.45 9.05 3.55
C ASN A 33 -4.65 7.81 3.11
N ALA A 34 -3.97 7.91 1.97
CA ALA A 34 -3.21 6.80 1.40
C ALA A 34 -2.07 6.34 2.32
N ALA A 35 -1.43 7.25 3.07
CA ALA A 35 -0.40 6.89 4.04
C ALA A 35 -0.98 6.08 5.21
N ASP A 36 -2.12 6.51 5.77
CA ASP A 36 -2.80 5.76 6.84
C ASP A 36 -3.34 4.42 6.35
N ALA A 37 -3.77 4.34 5.08
CA ALA A 37 -4.15 3.09 4.45
C ALA A 37 -2.97 2.12 4.35
N LYS A 38 -1.82 2.62 3.88
CA LYS A 38 -0.60 1.80 3.73
C LYS A 38 -0.04 1.35 5.07
N LEU A 39 -0.05 2.20 6.10
CA LEU A 39 0.35 1.82 7.46
C LEU A 39 -0.52 0.69 8.03
N ALA A 40 -1.81 0.67 7.72
CA ALA A 40 -2.73 -0.39 8.15
C ALA A 40 -2.55 -1.71 7.38
N GLU A 41 -2.03 -1.65 6.15
CA GLU A 41 -1.69 -2.84 5.34
C GLU A 41 -0.40 -3.51 5.82
N GLN A 42 0.56 -2.71 6.29
CA GLN A 42 1.85 -3.19 6.77
C GLN A 42 1.71 -4.07 8.00
N LYS A 43 2.52 -5.13 8.06
CA LYS A 43 2.61 -5.98 9.24
C LYS A 43 3.31 -5.22 10.37
N GLU A 44 2.63 -5.10 11.51
CA GLU A 44 3.14 -4.38 12.68
C GLU A 44 4.54 -4.86 13.08
N GLY A 45 5.41 -3.89 13.37
CA GLY A 45 6.79 -4.14 13.82
C GLY A 45 7.79 -4.50 12.72
N LEU A 46 7.35 -4.71 11.46
CA LEU A 46 8.24 -5.01 10.35
C LEU A 46 8.59 -3.76 9.53
N VAL A 47 9.79 -3.74 8.96
CA VAL A 47 10.23 -2.70 8.02
C VAL A 47 9.81 -3.09 6.60
N ASP A 48 8.96 -2.29 5.98
CA ASP A 48 8.55 -2.47 4.60
C ASP A 48 9.65 -2.02 3.62
N LEU A 49 10.21 -2.97 2.87
CA LEU A 49 11.32 -2.73 1.96
C LEU A 49 10.96 -1.81 0.78
N ASN A 50 9.68 -1.61 0.49
CA ASN A 50 9.23 -0.75 -0.61
C ASN A 50 8.78 0.65 -0.14
N ASN A 51 8.48 0.83 1.15
CA ASN A 51 7.82 2.04 1.63
C ASN A 51 8.53 2.71 2.82
N ALA A 52 9.36 1.97 3.56
CA ALA A 52 10.04 2.52 4.72
C ALA A 52 11.19 3.46 4.32
N SER A 53 11.38 4.48 5.15
CA SER A 53 12.56 5.35 5.14
C SER A 53 13.83 4.57 5.49
N VAL A 54 14.94 4.93 4.85
CA VAL A 54 16.27 4.33 5.04
C VAL A 54 16.72 4.36 6.51
N ARG A 55 16.21 5.31 7.29
CA ARG A 55 16.52 5.44 8.72
C ARG A 55 15.96 4.28 9.54
N ARG A 56 14.89 3.62 9.08
CA ARG A 56 14.32 2.44 9.77
C ARG A 56 15.30 1.27 9.82
N PHE A 57 16.32 1.23 8.96
CA PHE A 57 17.37 0.19 9.03
C PHE A 57 18.42 0.43 10.11
N GLN A 58 18.42 1.60 10.78
CA GLN A 58 19.37 1.89 11.88
C GLN A 58 19.16 0.97 13.09
N GLN A 59 17.96 0.39 13.24
CA GLN A 59 17.67 -0.56 14.31
C GLN A 59 18.34 -1.93 14.11
N PHE A 60 18.91 -2.20 12.94
CA PHE A 60 19.58 -3.46 12.60
C PHE A 60 21.10 -3.26 12.51
N PRO A 61 21.87 -3.65 13.55
CA PRO A 61 23.31 -3.46 13.58
C PRO A 61 24.02 -3.97 12.32
N GLY A 62 24.74 -3.07 11.64
CA GLY A 62 25.51 -3.33 10.43
C GLY A 62 24.81 -2.99 9.11
N MET A 63 23.50 -2.76 9.10
CA MET A 63 22.77 -2.50 7.84
C MET A 63 22.93 -1.07 7.34
N TYR A 64 22.87 -0.09 8.25
CA TYR A 64 23.04 1.32 7.91
C TYR A 64 24.52 1.72 7.95
N PRO A 65 25.02 2.53 6.99
CA PRO A 65 24.29 3.13 5.86
C PRO A 65 24.29 2.26 4.59
N THR A 66 25.28 1.40 4.40
CA THR A 66 25.60 0.84 3.08
C THR A 66 24.55 -0.14 2.54
N LEU A 67 24.20 -1.17 3.32
CA LEU A 67 23.22 -2.17 2.87
C LEU A 67 21.82 -1.54 2.80
N ALA A 68 21.46 -0.72 3.78
CA ALA A 68 20.21 0.04 3.78
C ALA A 68 20.06 0.92 2.53
N GLY A 69 21.12 1.63 2.14
CA GLY A 69 21.12 2.44 0.91
C GLY A 69 20.93 1.61 -0.35
N LYS A 70 21.61 0.46 -0.45
CA LYS A 70 21.42 -0.48 -1.58
C LYS A 70 19.97 -0.98 -1.67
N ILE A 71 19.36 -1.32 -0.53
CA ILE A 71 17.97 -1.79 -0.47
C ILE A 71 16.99 -0.68 -0.87
N VAL A 72 17.18 0.55 -0.38
CA VAL A 72 16.26 1.65 -0.72
C VAL A 72 16.35 2.04 -2.19
N VAL A 73 17.57 2.10 -2.75
CA VAL A 73 17.80 2.49 -4.14
C VAL A 73 17.48 1.36 -5.12
N GLY A 74 17.64 0.10 -4.71
CA GLY A 74 17.48 -1.07 -5.56
C GLY A 74 16.05 -1.59 -5.70
N GLY A 75 15.10 -1.08 -4.91
CA GLY A 75 13.68 -1.45 -5.02
C GLY A 75 12.95 -0.77 -6.18
N PRO A 76 11.64 -1.02 -6.34
CA PRO A 76 10.81 -1.87 -5.48
C PRO A 76 11.03 -3.37 -5.70
N TYR A 77 10.60 -4.18 -4.73
CA TYR A 77 10.71 -5.63 -4.70
C TYR A 77 9.32 -6.28 -4.78
N ALA A 78 9.23 -7.46 -5.39
CA ALA A 78 8.02 -8.28 -5.38
C ALA A 78 8.01 -9.27 -4.19
N SER A 79 9.18 -9.67 -3.74
CA SER A 79 9.39 -10.54 -2.58
C SER A 79 10.56 -10.05 -1.72
N ILE A 80 10.61 -10.48 -0.45
CA ILE A 80 11.74 -10.15 0.44
C ILE A 80 13.06 -10.67 -0.14
N ASP A 81 13.04 -11.84 -0.79
CA ASP A 81 14.22 -12.50 -1.34
C ASP A 81 14.82 -11.76 -2.54
N ASP A 82 14.06 -10.89 -3.21
CA ASP A 82 14.52 -10.13 -4.36
C ASP A 82 15.69 -9.19 -4.01
N VAL A 83 15.85 -8.84 -2.73
CA VAL A 83 17.01 -8.07 -2.23
C VAL A 83 18.33 -8.80 -2.50
N LEU A 84 18.33 -10.14 -2.50
CA LEU A 84 19.54 -10.94 -2.75
C LEU A 84 20.01 -10.86 -4.21
N ASN A 85 19.19 -10.34 -5.13
CA ASN A 85 19.57 -10.09 -6.52
C ASN A 85 20.39 -8.82 -6.71
N LEU A 86 20.52 -7.99 -5.67
CA LEU A 86 21.40 -6.82 -5.70
C LEU A 86 22.87 -7.25 -5.73
N ASP A 87 23.75 -6.34 -6.16
CA ASP A 87 25.19 -6.52 -6.00
C ASP A 87 25.56 -6.45 -4.51
N LEU A 88 25.58 -7.61 -3.83
CA LEU A 88 25.88 -7.75 -2.41
C LEU A 88 27.14 -8.57 -2.19
N THR A 89 27.98 -8.13 -1.26
CA THR A 89 29.07 -8.99 -0.76
C THR A 89 28.48 -10.17 0.02
N GLN A 90 29.22 -11.28 0.15
CA GLN A 90 28.80 -12.42 0.97
C GLN A 90 28.41 -11.99 2.38
N ARG A 91 29.18 -11.07 2.98
CA ARG A 91 28.87 -10.52 4.30
C ARG A 91 27.55 -9.74 4.35
N GLN A 92 27.20 -9.03 3.27
CA GLN A 92 25.93 -8.32 3.16
C GLN A 92 24.76 -9.29 3.03
N GLN A 93 24.92 -10.39 2.29
CA GLN A 93 23.91 -11.44 2.17
C GLN A 93 23.65 -12.11 3.53
N GLU A 94 24.69 -12.53 4.24
CA GLU A 94 24.57 -13.08 5.60
C GLU A 94 23.87 -12.11 6.56
N LEU A 95 24.21 -10.83 6.46
CA LEU A 95 23.63 -9.80 7.31
C LEU A 95 22.16 -9.56 6.99
N PHE A 96 21.78 -9.59 5.71
CA PHE A 96 20.38 -9.49 5.29
C PHE A 96 19.59 -10.69 5.81
N GLU A 97 20.09 -11.91 5.59
CA GLU A 97 19.48 -13.15 6.07
C GLU A 97 19.30 -13.15 7.60
N LYS A 98 20.27 -12.62 8.37
CA LYS A 98 20.17 -12.48 9.82
C LYS A 98 18.94 -11.68 10.27
N TYR A 99 18.54 -10.65 9.53
CA TYR A 99 17.43 -9.76 9.90
C TYR A 99 16.19 -9.96 9.05
N LYS A 100 16.18 -10.95 8.15
CA LYS A 100 15.15 -11.15 7.13
C LYS A 100 13.72 -11.19 7.66
N ASP A 101 13.52 -11.82 8.82
CA ASP A 101 12.21 -11.93 9.48
C ASP A 101 11.65 -10.58 9.99
N ASN A 102 12.47 -9.52 9.98
CA ASN A 102 12.07 -8.16 10.37
C ASN A 102 11.57 -7.33 9.18
N PHE A 103 11.47 -7.93 7.98
CA PHE A 103 11.07 -7.25 6.76
C PHE A 103 9.72 -7.72 6.25
N THR A 104 9.08 -6.82 5.53
CA THR A 104 7.90 -7.12 4.72
C THR A 104 8.02 -6.41 3.37
N VAL A 105 7.16 -6.78 2.43
CA VAL A 105 7.06 -6.17 1.12
C VAL A 105 5.58 -5.94 0.86
N THR A 106 5.21 -4.69 0.63
CA THR A 106 3.89 -4.33 0.11
C THR A 106 4.05 -3.51 -1.16
N ASP A 107 2.95 -3.27 -1.88
CA ASP A 107 2.99 -2.44 -3.08
C ASP A 107 3.55 -1.04 -2.75
N PRO A 108 4.39 -0.45 -3.63
CA PRO A 108 4.92 0.89 -3.40
C PRO A 108 3.78 1.93 -3.36
N GLU A 109 3.77 2.75 -2.31
CA GLU A 109 2.80 3.82 -2.12
C GLU A 109 3.39 5.16 -2.54
N LEU A 110 2.71 5.87 -3.46
CA LEU A 110 3.17 7.17 -3.94
C LEU A 110 3.32 8.16 -2.78
N ALA A 111 2.37 8.17 -1.83
CA ALA A 111 2.41 9.06 -0.67
C ALA A 111 3.64 8.88 0.24
N LEU A 112 4.39 7.78 0.11
CA LEU A 112 5.59 7.47 0.91
C LEU A 112 6.88 7.44 0.08
N ASN A 113 6.78 7.48 -1.25
CA ASN A 113 7.92 7.25 -2.15
C ASN A 113 8.33 8.49 -2.97
N VAL A 114 7.41 9.41 -3.24
CA VAL A 114 7.74 10.64 -3.99
C VAL A 114 8.61 11.57 -3.14
N GLY A 115 9.25 12.57 -3.77
CA GLY A 115 10.04 13.58 -3.03
C GLY A 115 11.36 13.09 -2.42
N PHE A 116 11.76 11.84 -2.68
CA PHE A 116 12.86 11.17 -1.99
C PHE A 116 12.59 10.96 -0.49
N ASP A 117 11.32 10.81 -0.10
CA ASP A 117 10.90 10.63 1.29
C ASP A 117 11.50 9.37 1.93
N ARG A 118 11.83 8.35 1.11
CA ARG A 118 12.55 7.16 1.58
C ARG A 118 14.02 7.42 1.94
N ILE A 119 14.62 8.49 1.42
CA ILE A 119 15.98 8.92 1.78
C ILE A 119 15.90 9.92 2.94
N ASN A 120 14.92 10.84 2.89
CA ASN A 120 14.70 11.86 3.89
C ASN A 120 13.20 12.11 4.10
N ASP A 121 12.66 11.53 5.17
CA ASP A 121 11.24 11.66 5.57
C ASP A 121 10.93 12.91 6.41
N GLY A 122 11.91 13.82 6.56
CA GLY A 122 11.76 15.05 7.34
C GLY A 122 11.64 14.84 8.86
N GLN A 123 11.77 13.60 9.36
CA GLN A 123 11.66 13.30 10.79
C GLN A 123 13.02 13.39 11.47
N TYR A 124 13.23 14.42 12.28
CA TYR A 124 14.46 14.60 13.08
C TYR A 124 14.15 14.65 14.58
N ARG A 125 15.19 14.78 15.41
CA ARG A 125 15.07 15.00 16.86
C ARG A 125 15.22 16.47 17.18
#